data_AF-A0A742DGG7-F1
#
_entry.id   AF-A0A742DGG7-F1
#
_cell.length_a   1.000
_cell.length_b   1.000
_cell.length_c   1.000
_cell.angle_alpha   90.00
_cell.angle_beta   90.00
_cell.angle_gamma   90.00
#
_symmetry.space_group_name_H-M   'P 1'
#
loop_
_entity.id
_entity.type
_entity.pdbx_description
1 polymer ?
#
loop_
_entity_poly.entity_id
_entity_poly.type
_entity_poly.pdbx_seq_one_letter_code
_entity_poly.pdbx_strand_id
1 'polypeptide(L)'
;MAKKGEFRPTQTEVDYAIKTPKKVTFSGVTWKASEGRSPVWFKLDLKAFDHNGNPMTGIRFMLHWRYPIIEGVDIIKLSFVMFLHDRRIYALDPYPADNKSHRNRTTVDHPDFVEVARGGHYHIYFESAGEEVALKLDTGIAPDDFLGYWKYFCSELNITYEGTPPLPNQDKSGQLSWEM
;
A
#
# COMPACT_ATOMS: atom_id res chain seq x y z
N MET A 1 -23.53 -5.36 -1.60
CA MET A 1 -22.09 -5.06 -1.73
C MET A 1 -21.53 -6.04 -2.74
N ALA A 2 -20.86 -5.55 -3.80
CA ALA A 2 -20.22 -6.43 -4.79
C ALA A 2 -19.18 -7.33 -4.09
N LYS A 3 -19.00 -8.56 -4.57
CA LYS A 3 -17.97 -9.45 -4.00
C LYS A 3 -16.59 -8.87 -4.26
N LYS A 4 -15.64 -9.17 -3.38
CA LYS A 4 -14.23 -8.78 -3.54
C LYS A 4 -13.73 -9.18 -4.93
N GLY A 5 -13.38 -8.20 -5.76
CA GLY A 5 -12.84 -8.41 -7.11
C GLY A 5 -13.84 -8.38 -8.27
N GLU A 6 -15.16 -8.23 -8.03
CA GLU A 6 -16.16 -8.10 -9.11
C GLU A 6 -16.08 -6.74 -9.81
N PHE A 7 -15.71 -5.68 -9.08
CA PHE A 7 -15.49 -4.38 -9.69
C PHE A 7 -14.26 -4.40 -10.60
N ARG A 8 -14.50 -4.06 -11.88
CA ARG A 8 -13.49 -3.94 -12.93
C ARG A 8 -13.51 -2.49 -13.41
N PRO A 9 -12.73 -1.59 -12.78
CA PRO A 9 -12.67 -0.21 -13.24
C PRO A 9 -12.09 -0.15 -14.65
N THR A 10 -12.54 0.83 -15.41
CA THR A 10 -11.90 1.27 -16.65
C THR A 10 -10.55 1.92 -16.34
N GLN A 11 -9.66 1.99 -17.33
CA GLN A 11 -8.38 2.68 -17.18
C GLN A 11 -8.58 4.15 -16.84
N THR A 12 -9.60 4.79 -17.43
CA THR A 12 -9.98 6.16 -17.11
C THR A 12 -10.33 6.36 -15.64
N GLU A 13 -11.08 5.43 -15.04
CA GLU A 13 -11.42 5.49 -13.61
C GLU A 13 -10.19 5.30 -12.72
N VAL A 14 -9.28 4.38 -13.11
CA VAL A 14 -8.03 4.16 -12.38
C VAL A 14 -7.12 5.37 -12.46
N ASP A 15 -6.90 5.91 -13.65
CA ASP A 15 -6.10 7.10 -13.89
C ASP A 15 -6.65 8.30 -13.14
N TYR A 16 -7.97 8.51 -13.19
CA TYR A 16 -8.64 9.56 -12.45
C TYR A 16 -8.44 9.38 -10.95
N ALA A 17 -8.66 8.17 -10.42
CA ALA A 17 -8.46 7.88 -9.01
C ALA A 17 -7.00 8.13 -8.59
N ILE A 18 -6.00 7.73 -9.37
CA ILE A 18 -4.57 7.98 -9.07
C ILE A 18 -4.26 9.48 -9.10
N LYS A 19 -4.63 10.20 -10.17
CA LYS A 19 -4.23 11.59 -10.42
C LYS A 19 -5.00 12.62 -9.59
N THR A 20 -6.22 12.31 -9.14
CA THR A 20 -7.04 13.26 -8.37
C THR A 20 -6.36 13.59 -7.03
N PRO A 21 -6.23 14.88 -6.66
CA PRO A 21 -5.70 15.27 -5.35
C PRO A 21 -6.54 14.70 -4.20
N LYS A 22 -5.87 14.18 -3.17
CA LYS A 22 -6.53 13.57 -2.01
C LYS A 22 -5.85 14.06 -0.74
N LYS A 23 -6.62 14.09 0.34
CA LYS A 23 -6.15 14.36 1.68
C LYS A 23 -6.34 13.14 2.57
N VAL A 24 -5.35 12.85 3.39
CA VAL A 24 -5.37 11.84 4.44
C VAL A 24 -5.12 12.52 5.79
N THR A 25 -5.77 12.06 6.84
CA THR A 25 -5.46 12.49 8.21
C THR A 25 -5.12 11.29 9.09
N PHE A 26 -4.10 11.44 9.91
CA PHE A 26 -3.71 10.45 10.92
C PHE A 26 -4.36 10.71 12.29
N SER A 27 -5.27 11.68 12.39
CA SER A 27 -6.03 11.90 13.62
C SER A 27 -7.01 10.75 13.86
N GLY A 28 -6.91 10.10 15.03
CA GLY A 28 -7.84 9.04 15.46
C GLY A 28 -7.70 7.71 14.72
N VAL A 29 -6.58 7.45 14.03
CA VAL A 29 -6.33 6.17 13.35
C VAL A 29 -5.48 5.26 14.24
N THR A 30 -5.81 3.96 14.24
CA THR A 30 -5.15 2.97 15.10
C THR A 30 -4.83 1.70 14.32
N TRP A 31 -3.63 1.17 14.51
CA TRP A 31 -3.23 -0.11 13.95
C TRP A 31 -4.07 -1.24 14.55
N LYS A 32 -4.55 -2.15 13.70
CA LYS A 32 -5.25 -3.36 14.09
C LYS A 32 -4.34 -4.56 13.88
N ALA A 33 -4.09 -5.29 14.95
CA ALA A 33 -3.37 -6.57 14.89
C ALA A 33 -4.27 -7.66 14.29
N SER A 34 -3.68 -8.53 13.48
CA SER A 34 -4.35 -9.74 13.01
C SER A 34 -4.45 -10.77 14.14
N GLU A 35 -5.66 -11.22 14.44
CA GLU A 35 -5.88 -12.31 15.39
C GLU A 35 -5.38 -13.65 14.84
N GLY A 36 -4.76 -14.46 15.71
CA GLY A 36 -4.38 -15.85 15.40
C GLY A 36 -3.23 -16.03 14.40
N ARG A 37 -2.41 -15.00 14.12
CA ARG A 37 -1.25 -15.12 13.21
C ARG A 37 0.07 -14.86 13.95
N SER A 38 1.06 -15.71 13.69
CA SER A 38 2.45 -15.51 14.10
C SER A 38 3.40 -15.54 12.89
N PRO A 39 4.28 -14.54 12.72
CA PRO A 39 4.28 -13.26 13.43
C PRO A 39 3.02 -12.45 13.14
N VAL A 40 2.66 -11.54 14.05
CA VAL A 40 1.48 -10.65 14.00
C VAL A 40 1.59 -9.65 12.84
N TRP A 41 0.46 -9.38 12.19
CA TRP A 41 0.35 -8.43 11.08
C TRP A 41 -0.45 -7.24 11.57
N PHE A 42 0.05 -6.04 11.34
CA PHE A 42 -0.64 -4.81 11.70
C PHE A 42 -1.20 -4.17 10.44
N LYS A 43 -2.44 -3.69 10.53
CA LYS A 43 -3.11 -2.97 9.45
C LYS A 43 -3.62 -1.61 9.92
N LEU A 44 -3.40 -0.58 9.13
CA LEU A 44 -3.95 0.75 9.35
C LEU A 44 -4.78 1.15 8.13
N ASP A 45 -6.10 1.19 8.29
CA ASP A 45 -7.02 1.66 7.24
C ASP A 45 -7.15 3.17 7.31
N LEU A 46 -7.01 3.83 6.16
CA LEU A 46 -7.09 5.29 6.02
C LEU A 46 -8.18 5.66 5.02
N LYS A 47 -8.92 6.72 5.35
CA LYS A 47 -9.93 7.32 4.46
C LYS A 47 -9.29 8.41 3.61
N ALA A 48 -9.77 8.54 2.38
CA ALA A 48 -9.44 9.65 1.50
C ALA A 48 -10.49 10.75 1.61
N PHE A 49 -10.04 12.00 1.56
CA PHE A 49 -10.89 13.19 1.56
C PHE A 49 -10.52 14.10 0.38
N ASP A 50 -11.49 14.86 -0.13
CA ASP A 50 -11.24 15.91 -1.10
C ASP A 50 -10.67 17.18 -0.42
N HIS A 51 -10.42 18.23 -1.22
CA HIS A 51 -9.89 19.51 -0.71
C HIS A 51 -10.87 20.26 0.21
N ASN A 52 -12.16 19.92 0.18
CA ASN A 52 -13.18 20.49 1.06
C ASN A 52 -13.36 19.67 2.34
N GLY A 53 -12.63 18.56 2.50
CA GLY A 53 -12.75 17.66 3.65
C GLY A 53 -13.90 16.66 3.53
N ASN A 54 -14.52 16.52 2.36
CA ASN A 54 -15.56 15.50 2.15
C ASN A 54 -14.91 14.14 1.90
N PRO A 55 -15.44 13.03 2.47
CA PRO A 55 -14.97 11.70 2.14
C PRO A 55 -15.09 11.39 0.65
N MET A 56 -14.01 10.87 0.05
CA MET A 56 -14.03 10.41 -1.33
C MET A 56 -14.61 8.99 -1.40
N THR A 57 -15.81 8.86 -1.96
CA THR A 57 -16.49 7.57 -2.11
C THR A 57 -15.65 6.59 -2.92
N GLY A 58 -15.53 5.36 -2.43
CA GLY A 58 -14.82 4.27 -3.11
C GLY A 58 -13.31 4.27 -2.91
N ILE A 59 -12.69 5.38 -2.50
CA ILE A 59 -11.24 5.44 -2.30
C ILE A 59 -10.88 5.24 -0.84
N ARG A 60 -9.99 4.28 -0.58
CA ARG A 60 -9.37 4.08 0.74
C ARG A 60 -7.93 3.59 0.59
N PHE A 61 -7.15 3.80 1.63
CA PHE A 61 -5.79 3.26 1.73
C PHE A 61 -5.66 2.28 2.87
N MET A 62 -4.67 1.41 2.75
CA MET A 62 -4.32 0.45 3.79
C MET A 62 -2.81 0.39 3.88
N LEU A 63 -2.30 0.61 5.08
CA LEU A 63 -0.90 0.44 5.42
C LEU A 63 -0.76 -0.88 6.15
N HIS A 64 0.26 -1.65 5.80
CA HIS A 64 0.60 -2.89 6.48
C HIS A 64 2.01 -2.84 7.02
N TRP A 65 2.16 -3.44 8.18
CA TRP A 65 3.44 -3.66 8.84
C TRP A 65 3.46 -5.06 9.42
N ARG A 66 4.58 -5.76 9.30
CA ARG A 66 4.77 -7.10 9.87
C ARG A 66 6.23 -7.28 10.26
N TYR A 67 6.46 -7.96 11.38
CA TYR A 67 7.79 -8.42 11.76
C TYR A 67 8.44 -9.26 10.65
N PRO A 68 9.79 -9.33 10.63
CA PRO A 68 10.51 -10.20 9.70
C PRO A 68 9.99 -11.64 9.74
N ILE A 69 9.86 -12.26 8.57
CA ILE A 69 9.26 -13.60 8.41
C ILE A 69 10.20 -14.62 7.76
N ILE A 70 11.33 -14.16 7.23
CA ILE A 70 12.31 -14.99 6.55
C ILE A 70 13.54 -15.02 7.44
N GLU A 71 13.96 -16.21 7.81
CA GLU A 71 15.23 -16.42 8.52
C GLU A 71 16.39 -15.81 7.71
N GLY A 72 17.21 -14.99 8.37
CA GLY A 72 18.32 -14.28 7.72
C GLY A 72 17.95 -12.97 7.00
N VAL A 73 16.67 -12.57 6.98
CA VAL A 73 16.25 -11.23 6.52
C VAL A 73 15.70 -10.46 7.70
N ASP A 74 16.51 -9.63 8.34
CA ASP A 74 16.11 -8.79 9.48
C ASP A 74 15.48 -7.46 9.02
N ILE A 75 14.50 -7.56 8.13
CA ILE A 75 13.82 -6.40 7.53
C ILE A 75 12.33 -6.57 7.75
N ILE A 76 11.68 -5.54 8.30
CA ILE A 76 10.23 -5.50 8.46
C ILE A 76 9.54 -5.55 7.10
N LYS A 77 8.41 -6.27 7.02
CA LYS A 77 7.60 -6.24 5.80
C LYS A 77 6.61 -5.09 5.84
N LEU A 78 6.74 -4.19 4.87
CA LEU A 78 5.85 -3.06 4.64
C LEU A 78 4.98 -3.29 3.40
N SER A 79 3.76 -2.77 3.40
CA SER A 79 3.04 -2.57 2.13
C SER A 79 2.03 -1.45 2.23
N PHE A 80 1.90 -0.66 1.16
CA PHE A 80 0.99 0.47 1.06
C PHE A 80 0.02 0.19 -0.08
N VAL A 81 -1.27 0.35 0.15
CA VAL A 81 -2.27 -0.11 -0.82
C VAL A 81 -3.35 0.93 -1.01
N MET A 82 -3.70 1.22 -2.26
CA MET A 82 -4.87 2.02 -2.64
C MET A 82 -5.96 1.11 -3.22
N PHE A 83 -7.19 1.36 -2.78
CA PHE A 83 -8.38 0.70 -3.29
C PHE A 83 -9.31 1.70 -3.98
N LEU A 84 -9.98 1.24 -5.03
CA LEU A 84 -11.14 1.87 -5.64
C LEU A 84 -12.30 0.87 -5.63
N HIS A 85 -13.36 1.16 -4.87
CA HIS A 85 -14.50 0.26 -4.63
C HIS A 85 -14.05 -1.17 -4.25
N ASP A 86 -13.09 -1.26 -3.31
CA ASP A 86 -12.45 -2.51 -2.85
C ASP A 86 -11.67 -3.31 -3.90
N ARG A 87 -11.53 -2.80 -5.14
CA ARG A 87 -10.52 -3.26 -6.08
C ARG A 87 -9.18 -2.63 -5.72
N ARG A 88 -8.15 -3.44 -5.53
CA ARG A 88 -6.77 -2.95 -5.40
C ARG A 88 -6.35 -2.41 -6.78
N ILE A 89 -5.98 -1.13 -6.83
CA ILE A 89 -5.56 -0.47 -8.07
C ILE A 89 -4.11 -0.01 -8.04
N TYR A 90 -3.54 0.12 -6.84
CA TYR A 90 -2.13 0.38 -6.63
C TYR A 90 -1.66 -0.31 -5.35
N ALA A 91 -0.48 -0.94 -5.37
CA ALA A 91 0.17 -1.43 -4.15
C ALA A 91 1.69 -1.33 -4.22
N LEU A 92 2.32 -0.80 -3.17
CA LEU A 92 3.77 -0.72 -3.02
C LEU A 92 4.23 -1.78 -2.02
N ASP A 93 5.14 -2.66 -2.42
CA ASP A 93 5.76 -3.70 -1.59
C ASP A 93 7.29 -3.58 -1.70
N PRO A 94 7.95 -2.80 -0.82
CA PRO A 94 9.39 -2.58 -0.90
C PRO A 94 10.22 -3.75 -0.37
N TYR A 95 9.59 -4.84 0.06
CA TYR A 95 10.27 -5.93 0.73
C TYR A 95 11.32 -6.59 -0.20
N PRO A 96 12.59 -6.71 0.22
CA PRO A 96 13.70 -7.03 -0.70
C PRO A 96 13.88 -8.54 -0.93
N ALA A 97 12.83 -9.34 -0.73
CA ALA A 97 12.95 -10.79 -0.82
C ALA A 97 12.81 -11.29 -2.26
N ASP A 98 13.96 -11.54 -2.89
CA ASP A 98 14.06 -12.06 -4.26
C ASP A 98 13.53 -13.48 -4.45
N ASN A 99 13.35 -14.23 -3.35
CA ASN A 99 12.79 -15.58 -3.38
C ASN A 99 11.26 -15.61 -3.59
N LYS A 100 10.58 -14.46 -3.59
CA LYS A 100 9.14 -14.33 -3.88
C LYS A 100 8.94 -13.47 -5.12
N SER A 101 9.30 -14.02 -6.28
CA SER A 101 9.15 -13.34 -7.56
C SER A 101 7.69 -13.25 -8.01
N HIS A 102 7.32 -12.14 -8.65
CA HIS A 102 6.02 -11.95 -9.31
C HIS A 102 6.21 -12.02 -10.83
N ARG A 103 5.67 -13.05 -11.47
CA ARG A 103 5.67 -13.17 -12.93
C ARG A 103 4.39 -12.57 -13.50
N ASN A 104 4.52 -11.57 -14.36
CA ASN A 104 3.40 -10.98 -15.08
C ASN A 104 2.97 -11.89 -16.23
N ARG A 105 1.65 -12.07 -16.39
CA ARG A 105 1.08 -12.90 -17.46
C ARG A 105 0.79 -12.10 -18.73
N THR A 106 0.62 -10.79 -18.57
CA THR A 106 0.23 -9.87 -19.64
C THR A 106 1.23 -8.74 -19.71
N THR A 107 1.72 -8.46 -20.92
CA THR A 107 2.56 -7.30 -21.19
C THR A 107 1.71 -6.04 -21.23
N VAL A 108 2.21 -4.97 -20.63
CA VAL A 108 1.60 -3.63 -20.66
C VAL A 108 2.62 -2.60 -21.11
N ASP A 109 2.13 -1.53 -21.70
CA ASP A 109 2.96 -0.39 -22.09
C ASP A 109 3.23 0.49 -20.86
N HIS A 110 4.30 0.15 -20.12
CA HIS A 110 4.75 0.89 -18.96
C HIS A 110 6.29 0.84 -18.88
N PRO A 111 6.98 1.97 -18.63
CA PRO A 111 8.45 2.01 -18.61
C PRO A 111 9.07 1.02 -17.60
N ASP A 112 8.43 0.84 -16.46
CA ASP A 112 8.89 -0.07 -15.40
C ASP A 112 8.40 -1.53 -15.56
N PHE A 113 7.81 -1.87 -16.71
CA PHE A 113 7.37 -3.23 -16.96
C PHE A 113 8.57 -4.20 -17.01
N VAL A 114 8.42 -5.30 -16.28
CA VAL A 114 9.33 -6.44 -16.32
C VAL A 114 8.52 -7.72 -16.39
N GLU A 115 9.02 -8.75 -17.07
CA GLU A 115 8.32 -10.05 -17.12
C GLU A 115 8.23 -10.69 -15.73
N VAL A 116 9.29 -10.53 -14.94
CA VAL A 116 9.40 -11.06 -13.57
C VAL A 116 9.97 -9.99 -12.65
N ALA A 117 9.14 -9.47 -11.75
CA ALA A 117 9.59 -8.60 -10.67
C ALA A 117 10.17 -9.44 -9.51
N ARG A 118 11.34 -9.03 -9.00
CA ARG A 118 12.04 -9.64 -7.87
C ARG A 118 12.40 -8.54 -6.87
N GLY A 119 12.37 -8.87 -5.58
CA GLY A 119 12.62 -7.90 -4.51
C GLY A 119 11.51 -6.85 -4.43
N GLY A 120 11.89 -5.62 -4.10
CA GLY A 120 10.96 -4.49 -4.02
C GLY A 120 10.28 -4.19 -5.36
N HIS A 121 8.96 -4.03 -5.33
CA HIS A 121 8.16 -3.78 -6.53
C HIS A 121 6.86 -3.06 -6.16
N TYR A 122 6.15 -2.56 -7.16
CA TYR A 122 4.79 -2.07 -6.98
C TYR A 122 3.84 -2.69 -7.99
N HIS A 123 2.55 -2.61 -7.73
CA HIS A 123 1.47 -3.14 -8.55
C HIS A 123 0.60 -2.00 -9.01
N ILE A 124 0.22 -1.99 -10.28
CA ILE A 124 -0.81 -1.10 -10.83
C ILE A 124 -1.84 -1.95 -11.56
N TYR A 125 -3.13 -1.65 -11.37
CA TYR A 125 -4.19 -2.25 -12.19
C TYR A 125 -4.17 -1.67 -13.59
N PHE A 126 -4.17 -2.54 -14.60
CA PHE A 126 -4.34 -2.17 -16.00
C PHE A 126 -5.63 -2.78 -16.53
N GLU A 127 -6.50 -1.97 -17.12
CA GLU A 127 -7.74 -2.45 -17.76
C GLU A 127 -7.42 -3.48 -18.86
N SER A 128 -6.39 -3.21 -19.66
CA SER A 128 -5.93 -4.09 -20.74
C SER A 128 -5.49 -5.48 -20.26
N ALA A 129 -5.01 -5.59 -19.02
CA ALA A 129 -4.66 -6.87 -18.39
C ALA A 129 -5.82 -7.47 -17.59
N GLY A 130 -6.81 -6.67 -17.20
CA GLY A 130 -7.89 -7.06 -16.29
C GLY A 130 -7.43 -7.39 -14.86
N GLU A 131 -6.14 -7.17 -14.58
CA GLU A 131 -5.46 -7.50 -13.35
C GLU A 131 -4.37 -6.48 -13.02
N GLU A 132 -3.73 -6.70 -11.89
CA GLU A 132 -2.62 -5.88 -11.45
C GLU A 132 -1.31 -6.45 -11.98
N VAL A 133 -0.47 -5.56 -12.51
CA VAL A 133 0.83 -5.90 -13.07
C VAL A 133 1.90 -5.43 -12.10
N ALA A 134 2.84 -6.32 -11.78
CA ALA A 134 4.00 -6.01 -10.97
C ALA A 134 5.04 -5.23 -11.80
N LEU A 135 5.49 -4.09 -11.30
CA LEU A 135 6.41 -3.18 -11.96
C LEU A 135 7.67 -3.03 -11.11
N LYS A 136 8.81 -2.81 -11.78
CA LYS A 136 10.10 -2.62 -11.11
C LYS A 136 10.04 -1.37 -10.23
N LEU A 137 10.43 -1.49 -8.96
CA LEU A 137 10.62 -0.34 -8.08
C LEU A 137 12.09 0.06 -8.08
N ASP A 138 12.41 1.25 -8.59
CA ASP A 138 13.78 1.79 -8.62
C ASP A 138 13.86 3.02 -7.70
N THR A 139 14.27 2.80 -6.45
CA THR A 139 14.34 3.85 -5.43
C THR A 139 15.59 3.70 -4.59
N GLY A 140 16.17 4.82 -4.14
CA GLY A 140 17.23 4.83 -3.13
C GLY A 140 16.74 4.74 -1.68
N ILE A 141 15.45 4.41 -1.46
CA ILE A 141 14.83 4.32 -0.13
C ILE A 141 15.21 2.98 0.49
N ALA A 142 15.60 2.97 1.76
CA ALA A 142 15.90 1.72 2.47
C ALA A 142 14.63 0.86 2.62
N PRO A 143 14.68 -0.48 2.43
CA PRO A 143 13.48 -1.33 2.40
C PRO A 143 12.56 -1.28 3.63
N ASP A 144 13.11 -0.91 4.80
CA ASP A 144 12.42 -0.74 6.08
C ASP A 144 12.07 0.73 6.42
N ASP A 145 12.43 1.69 5.56
CA ASP A 145 12.09 3.11 5.75
C ASP A 145 10.60 3.35 5.45
N PHE A 146 9.79 3.12 6.47
CA PHE A 146 8.35 3.32 6.44
C PHE A 146 7.96 4.74 6.01
N LEU A 147 8.64 5.76 6.54
CA LEU A 147 8.28 7.16 6.26
C LEU A 147 8.74 7.58 4.87
N GLY A 148 9.88 7.09 4.40
CA GLY A 148 10.35 7.24 3.03
C GLY A 148 9.33 6.67 2.03
N TYR A 149 8.91 5.42 2.22
CA TYR A 149 7.91 4.81 1.34
C TYR A 149 6.51 5.38 1.49
N TRP A 150 6.12 5.87 2.67
CA TRP A 150 4.87 6.63 2.81
C TRP A 150 4.89 7.90 1.95
N LYS A 151 5.98 8.66 1.98
CA LYS A 151 6.13 9.87 1.15
C LYS A 151 6.15 9.54 -0.33
N TYR A 152 6.85 8.48 -0.74
CA TYR A 152 6.84 7.98 -2.11
C TYR A 152 5.42 7.60 -2.56
N PHE A 153 4.72 6.79 -1.74
CA PHE A 153 3.34 6.41 -2.02
C PHE A 153 2.41 7.63 -2.14
N CYS A 154 2.63 8.66 -1.32
CA CYS A 154 1.87 9.90 -1.39
C CYS A 154 2.15 10.69 -2.69
N SER A 155 3.41 10.79 -3.12
CA SER A 155 3.75 11.49 -4.36
C SER A 155 3.15 10.80 -5.59
N GLU A 156 3.24 9.47 -5.65
CA GLU A 156 2.72 8.68 -6.77
C GLU A 156 1.19 8.79 -6.91
N LEU A 157 0.50 9.00 -5.79
CA LEU A 157 -0.96 8.99 -5.73
C LEU A 157 -1.57 10.36 -5.44
N ASN A 158 -0.81 11.45 -5.60
CA ASN A 158 -1.27 12.82 -5.35
C ASN A 158 -1.98 12.99 -3.99
N ILE A 159 -1.36 12.45 -2.94
CA ILE A 159 -1.87 12.50 -1.56
C ILE A 159 -1.13 13.58 -0.78
N THR A 160 -1.91 14.45 -0.14
CA THR A 160 -1.46 15.29 0.96
C THR A 160 -1.89 14.66 2.28
N TYR A 161 -1.13 14.85 3.36
CA TYR A 161 -1.50 14.28 4.64
C TYR A 161 -1.24 15.25 5.80
N GLU A 162 -2.07 15.12 6.84
CA GLU A 162 -1.94 15.84 8.11
C GLU A 162 -1.63 14.89 9.26
N GLY A 163 -0.77 15.35 10.16
CA GLY A 163 -0.22 14.55 11.24
C GLY A 163 0.92 13.64 10.77
N THR A 164 1.36 12.76 11.67
CA THR A 164 2.40 11.77 11.39
C THR A 164 1.79 10.38 11.44
N PRO A 165 2.11 9.47 10.49
CA PRO A 165 1.72 8.07 10.62
C PRO A 165 2.19 7.52 11.96
N PRO A 166 1.31 6.97 12.80
CA PRO A 166 1.77 6.34 14.04
C PRO A 166 2.62 5.13 13.66
N LEU A 167 3.83 5.01 14.19
CA LEU A 167 4.64 3.83 13.98
C LEU A 167 4.18 2.70 14.92
N PRO A 168 3.95 1.48 14.40
CA PRO A 168 3.38 0.38 15.19
C PRO A 168 4.29 -0.11 16.31
N ASN A 169 5.56 0.31 16.33
CA ASN A 169 6.59 -0.08 17.30
C ASN A 169 7.05 1.07 18.22
N GLN A 170 6.35 2.22 18.24
CA GLN A 170 6.69 3.32 19.15
C GLN A 170 5.80 3.31 20.40
N ASP A 171 6.40 3.06 21.57
CA ASP A 171 5.79 2.99 22.91
C ASP A 171 5.01 4.26 23.36
N LYS A 172 5.08 5.37 22.62
CA LYS A 172 4.45 6.65 22.99
C LYS A 172 3.39 7.15 22.00
N SER A 173 2.85 6.29 21.14
CA SER A 173 1.77 6.68 20.22
C SER A 173 0.36 6.58 20.83
N GLY A 174 0.24 6.28 22.14
CA GLY A 174 -1.05 5.93 22.74
C GLY A 174 -1.62 4.61 22.20
N GLN A 175 -0.79 3.83 21.50
CA GLN A 175 -1.13 2.52 20.98
C GLN A 175 -0.60 1.47 21.95
N LEU A 176 -1.53 0.84 22.66
CA LEU A 176 -1.37 -0.41 23.43
C LEU A 176 -0.15 -0.42 24.35
N SER A 177 -0.36 -0.02 25.61
CA SER A 177 0.46 -0.52 26.72
C SER A 177 0.32 -2.04 26.76
N TRP A 178 1.39 -2.75 26.46
CA TRP A 178 1.51 -4.17 26.77
C TRP A 178 2.00 -4.27 28.22
N GLU A 179 1.07 -4.31 29.17
CA GLU A 179 1.39 -4.91 30.46
C GLU A 179 1.41 -6.44 30.28
N MET A 180 2.44 -7.03 30.91
CA MET A 180 2.99 -8.38 30.75
C MET A 180 2.02 -9.53 30.94
#